data_AF-A0A2S4PNY0-F1
#
_entry.id   AF-A0A2S4PNY0-F1
#
_cell.length_a   1.000
_cell.length_b   1.000
_cell.length_c   1.000
_cell.angle_alpha   90.00
_cell.angle_beta   90.00
_cell.angle_gamma   90.00
#
_symmetry.space_group_name_H-M   'P 1'
#
loop_
_entity.id
_entity.type
_entity.pdbx_description
1 polymer ?
#
loop_
_entity_poly.entity_id
_entity_poly.type
_entity_poly.pdbx_seq_one_letter_code
_entity_poly.pdbx_strand_id
1 'polypeptide(L)'
;MKVSALFLILNIQLGHISAAHPNQLLLSAQTNHDQKGYECGSIFFTDLEVNEALSLALDSMEKGFKYPERYQGKLYSELNFKEYFLWPIRKGSRTSPQTKDPRTNFRVVLTRDSREAVDVIALTTTNDYTKCIRRHSSLEGQSHSEPEIPDGYICGHRFFADETIRQSLALALNRDKHKTEFPSPYVGLIYPKDSGYMMWPIMRGKMLYKSGTVYGPYFLILDKGSEIVDVVVRGFSNNFLRCIRSRKPSKAPESDPHSNSPSKSGFLCGKTFFDDKVLKDATDIAKRKVGNGIRGQYPKEYSEHPYNEKCFIWPILKDGRLYSNGKKGPYRFILTPDYKAMSVTILLGDKLEACERITIKAKKTHDISGYLCYKRRFSHQQLVEAAERACGEINSGTRHFYPASYKGPRFNSDGPYFTYPVDQYFVSTQRNVSPDRVVINANCEVVGALTTVKTAYTRFQKRLVKCHRLENGPLPTGFFGANAVT
;
A
#
# COMPACT_ATOMS: atom_id res chain seq x y z
N MET A 1 8.28 -50.17 46.48
CA MET A 1 7.74 -49.24 45.45
C MET A 1 8.65 -48.02 45.31
N LYS A 2 9.85 -48.26 44.78
CA LYS A 2 10.93 -47.27 44.52
C LYS A 2 11.71 -47.78 43.31
N VAL A 3 11.25 -47.55 42.08
CA VAL A 3 12.06 -47.77 40.85
C VAL A 3 11.62 -46.83 39.71
N SER A 4 10.35 -46.43 39.62
CA SER A 4 9.85 -45.71 38.44
C SER A 4 10.20 -44.20 38.34
N ALA A 5 10.76 -43.59 39.39
CA ALA A 5 11.12 -42.16 39.36
C ALA A 5 12.55 -41.88 38.84
N LEU A 6 13.43 -42.89 38.78
CA LEU A 6 14.82 -42.69 38.32
C LEU A 6 14.95 -42.69 36.78
N PHE A 7 14.03 -43.33 36.05
CA PHE A 7 14.08 -43.41 34.59
C PHE A 7 13.63 -42.14 33.85
N LEU A 8 12.96 -41.22 34.55
CA LEU A 8 12.53 -39.93 33.99
C LEU A 8 13.59 -38.83 34.13
N ILE A 9 14.55 -38.97 35.05
CA ILE A 9 15.64 -38.01 35.24
C ILE A 9 16.84 -38.35 34.32
N LEU A 10 17.09 -39.62 34.02
CA LEU A 10 18.18 -39.99 33.07
C LEU A 10 17.85 -39.72 31.59
N ASN A 11 16.59 -39.63 31.20
CA ASN A 11 16.22 -39.31 29.81
C ASN A 11 16.28 -37.82 29.46
N ILE A 12 16.48 -36.93 30.44
CA ILE A 12 16.63 -35.49 30.19
C ILE A 12 18.10 -35.09 30.01
N GLN A 13 19.06 -35.92 30.45
CA GLN A 13 20.50 -35.61 30.33
C GLN A 13 21.21 -36.23 29.11
N LEU A 14 20.60 -37.19 28.40
CA LEU A 14 21.18 -37.78 27.18
C LEU A 14 20.67 -37.16 25.86
N GLY A 15 19.68 -36.26 25.92
CA GLY A 15 19.21 -35.48 24.76
C GLY A 15 20.06 -34.27 24.38
N HIS A 16 21.14 -33.97 25.13
CA HIS A 16 22.00 -32.81 24.91
C HIS A 16 23.37 -33.12 24.31
N ILE A 17 23.65 -34.38 23.96
CA ILE A 17 24.91 -34.77 23.31
C ILE A 17 24.59 -35.27 21.90
N SER A 18 24.21 -34.34 21.01
CA SER A 18 24.35 -34.41 19.53
C SER A 18 23.58 -33.24 18.87
N ALA A 19 23.68 -32.03 19.41
CA ALA A 19 23.63 -30.87 18.54
C ALA A 19 25.04 -30.75 17.97
N ALA A 20 25.26 -31.28 16.77
CA ALA A 20 26.42 -30.94 15.98
C ALA A 20 26.58 -29.42 16.09
N HIS A 21 27.75 -28.98 16.55
CA HIS A 21 28.14 -27.57 16.49
C HIS A 21 27.70 -27.08 15.11
N PRO A 22 26.84 -26.05 14.98
CA PRO A 22 26.78 -25.36 13.72
C PRO A 22 28.20 -24.85 13.58
N ASN A 23 28.98 -25.49 12.71
CA ASN A 23 30.27 -25.00 12.27
C ASN A 23 30.08 -23.50 12.16
N GLN A 24 30.85 -22.76 12.97
CA GLN A 24 30.97 -21.33 12.78
C GLN A 24 31.32 -21.20 11.31
N LEU A 25 30.31 -20.90 10.50
CA LEU A 25 30.43 -20.47 9.13
C LEU A 25 31.20 -19.18 9.29
N LEU A 26 32.53 -19.34 9.30
CA LEU A 26 33.52 -18.30 9.20
C LEU A 26 32.94 -17.39 8.12
N LEU A 27 32.61 -16.16 8.50
CA LEU A 27 31.91 -15.19 7.66
C LEU A 27 32.69 -15.03 6.35
N SER A 28 32.34 -15.83 5.35
CA SER A 28 32.84 -15.77 3.97
C SER A 28 32.44 -14.47 3.28
N ALA A 29 31.70 -13.58 3.96
CA ALA A 29 31.28 -12.29 3.43
C ALA A 29 32.46 -11.34 3.14
N GLN A 30 33.68 -11.65 3.61
CA GLN A 30 34.80 -10.71 3.57
C GLN A 30 36.03 -11.16 2.75
N THR A 31 36.03 -12.33 2.09
CA THR A 31 37.25 -12.85 1.44
C THR A 31 37.26 -12.84 -0.09
N ASN A 32 36.18 -12.43 -0.77
CA ASN A 32 36.20 -12.26 -2.22
C ASN A 32 35.48 -10.97 -2.62
N HIS A 33 36.20 -9.85 -2.50
CA HIS A 33 35.70 -8.53 -2.91
C HIS A 33 35.37 -8.43 -4.41
N ASP A 34 35.86 -9.38 -5.21
CA ASP A 34 35.74 -9.34 -6.68
C ASP A 34 34.49 -10.04 -7.24
N GLN A 35 33.69 -10.69 -6.38
CA GLN A 35 32.51 -11.41 -6.85
C GLN A 35 31.33 -10.48 -7.13
N LYS A 36 30.81 -10.50 -8.36
CA LYS A 36 29.57 -9.80 -8.76
C LYS A 36 28.33 -10.47 -8.14
N GLY A 37 27.37 -9.65 -7.71
CA GLY A 37 26.14 -10.15 -7.10
C GLY A 37 25.35 -9.11 -6.32
N TYR A 38 24.59 -9.58 -5.33
CA TYR A 38 23.66 -8.79 -4.53
C TYR A 38 23.90 -8.99 -3.04
N GLU A 39 24.21 -7.89 -2.34
CA GLU A 39 24.34 -7.82 -0.89
C GLU A 39 22.96 -7.57 -0.25
N CYS A 40 22.43 -8.62 0.37
CA CYS A 40 21.13 -8.63 1.05
C CYS A 40 21.29 -8.64 2.57
N GLY A 41 22.16 -7.77 3.09
CA GLY A 41 22.55 -7.75 4.50
C GLY A 41 23.66 -8.76 4.79
N SER A 42 23.42 -9.70 5.70
CA SER A 42 24.37 -10.76 6.05
C SER A 42 24.47 -11.88 5.01
N ILE A 43 23.71 -11.79 3.91
CA ILE A 43 23.66 -12.79 2.85
C ILE A 43 24.04 -12.13 1.53
N PHE A 44 24.94 -12.76 0.79
CA PHE A 44 25.35 -12.36 -0.54
C PHE A 44 24.89 -13.40 -1.56
N PHE A 45 24.17 -12.98 -2.60
CA PHE A 45 23.79 -13.83 -3.73
C PHE A 45 24.66 -13.51 -4.93
N THR A 46 25.31 -14.51 -5.51
CA THR A 46 26.13 -14.32 -6.71
C THR A 46 25.24 -14.12 -7.93
N ASP A 47 25.76 -13.49 -8.98
CA ASP A 47 25.01 -13.37 -10.25
C ASP A 47 24.62 -14.75 -10.80
N LEU A 48 25.45 -15.78 -10.60
CA LEU A 48 25.12 -17.16 -10.97
C LEU A 48 23.88 -17.67 -10.24
N GLU A 49 23.82 -17.53 -8.90
CA GLU A 49 22.66 -17.96 -8.11
C GLU A 49 21.38 -17.21 -8.51
N VAL A 50 21.49 -15.91 -8.84
CA VAL A 50 20.36 -15.08 -9.30
C VAL A 50 19.89 -15.51 -10.68
N ASN A 51 20.81 -15.77 -11.62
CA ASN A 51 20.49 -16.22 -12.97
C ASN A 51 19.89 -17.63 -13.00
N GLU A 52 20.35 -18.54 -12.14
CA GLU A 52 19.72 -19.85 -11.96
C GLU A 52 18.29 -19.74 -11.45
N ALA A 53 18.05 -18.89 -10.46
CA ALA A 53 16.71 -18.62 -9.95
C ALA A 53 15.80 -17.97 -11.01
N LEU A 54 16.34 -17.05 -11.82
CA LEU A 54 15.64 -16.42 -12.93
C LEU A 54 15.26 -17.44 -14.01
N SER A 55 16.20 -18.31 -14.41
CA SER A 55 15.95 -19.36 -15.41
C SER A 55 14.81 -20.29 -14.99
N LEU A 56 14.80 -20.69 -13.71
CA LEU A 56 13.70 -21.47 -13.13
C LEU A 56 12.36 -20.73 -13.15
N ALA A 57 12.37 -19.43 -12.86
CA ALA A 57 11.17 -18.61 -12.87
C ALA A 57 10.55 -18.54 -14.27
N LEU A 58 11.37 -18.33 -15.29
CA LEU A 58 10.95 -18.25 -16.69
C LEU A 58 10.40 -19.59 -17.18
N ASP A 59 11.09 -20.71 -16.93
CA ASP A 59 10.59 -22.06 -17.24
C ASP A 59 9.25 -22.36 -16.53
N SER A 60 9.08 -21.85 -15.31
CA SER A 60 7.84 -22.00 -14.56
C SER A 60 6.66 -21.24 -15.20
N MET A 61 6.91 -20.03 -15.72
CA MET A 61 5.93 -19.22 -16.46
C MET A 61 5.48 -19.91 -17.74
N GLU A 62 6.42 -20.46 -18.51
CA GLU A 62 6.13 -21.12 -19.79
C GLU A 62 5.25 -22.37 -19.61
N LYS A 63 5.46 -23.10 -18.50
CA LYS A 63 4.65 -24.27 -18.13
C LYS A 63 3.27 -23.93 -17.55
N GLY A 64 2.93 -22.65 -17.42
CA GLY A 64 1.63 -22.20 -16.91
C GLY A 64 1.44 -22.47 -15.42
N PHE A 65 2.52 -22.61 -14.65
CA PHE A 65 2.41 -22.76 -13.21
C PHE A 65 1.91 -21.46 -12.55
N LYS A 66 1.41 -21.57 -11.32
CA LYS A 66 0.93 -20.41 -10.53
C LYS A 66 2.07 -19.46 -10.10
N TYR A 67 3.32 -19.86 -10.29
CA TYR A 67 4.52 -19.09 -9.98
C TYR A 67 5.23 -18.67 -11.27
N PRO A 68 5.97 -17.54 -11.26
CA PRO A 68 6.26 -16.61 -10.17
C PRO A 68 5.05 -15.80 -9.69
N GLU A 69 5.10 -15.29 -8.45
CA GLU A 69 4.03 -14.50 -7.85
C GLU A 69 4.05 -13.07 -8.40
N ARG A 70 2.89 -12.52 -8.80
CA ARG A 70 2.79 -11.12 -9.20
C ARG A 70 3.09 -10.20 -8.01
N TYR A 71 4.03 -9.27 -8.20
CA TYR A 71 4.37 -8.28 -7.18
C TYR A 71 3.24 -7.24 -7.01
N GLN A 72 2.83 -7.01 -5.77
CA GLN A 72 1.78 -6.03 -5.42
C GLN A 72 2.27 -4.94 -4.45
N GLY A 73 3.57 -4.91 -4.14
CA GLY A 73 4.14 -3.96 -3.19
C GLY A 73 4.46 -2.60 -3.82
N LYS A 74 4.95 -1.68 -2.99
CA LYS A 74 5.20 -0.26 -3.38
C LYS A 74 6.62 0.00 -3.88
N LEU A 75 7.52 -0.97 -3.83
CA LEU A 75 8.93 -0.77 -4.18
C LEU A 75 9.13 -0.42 -5.66
N TYR A 76 8.21 -0.84 -6.52
CA TYR A 76 8.23 -0.61 -7.97
C TYR A 76 6.98 0.14 -8.48
N SER A 77 6.17 0.73 -7.59
CA SER A 77 4.88 1.32 -7.97
C SER A 77 4.97 2.58 -8.83
N GLU A 78 6.15 3.21 -8.90
CA GLU A 78 6.35 4.39 -9.75
C GLU A 78 6.43 4.03 -11.25
N LEU A 79 6.64 2.74 -11.57
CA LEU A 79 6.74 2.21 -12.92
C LEU A 79 5.44 1.52 -13.33
N ASN A 80 4.30 2.21 -13.19
CA ASN A 80 2.93 1.73 -13.43
C ASN A 80 2.69 1.00 -14.78
N PHE A 81 3.66 1.04 -15.69
CA PHE A 81 3.61 0.42 -17.00
C PHE A 81 4.18 -1.01 -17.05
N LYS A 82 4.85 -1.48 -15.99
CA LYS A 82 5.49 -2.81 -15.99
C LYS A 82 4.92 -3.71 -14.89
N GLU A 83 4.59 -4.95 -15.28
CA GLU A 83 4.21 -6.00 -14.34
C GLU A 83 5.48 -6.72 -13.85
N TYR A 84 5.66 -6.73 -12.53
CA TYR A 84 6.78 -7.40 -11.87
C TYR A 84 6.33 -8.71 -11.25
N PHE A 85 7.22 -9.68 -11.27
CA PHE A 85 7.02 -10.99 -10.67
C PHE A 85 8.14 -11.31 -9.68
N LEU A 86 7.83 -12.14 -8.69
CA LEU A 86 8.71 -12.55 -7.62
C LEU A 86 8.98 -14.05 -7.70
N TRP A 87 10.26 -14.42 -7.70
CA TRP A 87 10.71 -15.79 -7.56
C TRP A 87 11.57 -15.97 -6.29
N PRO A 88 11.31 -16.99 -5.47
CA PRO A 88 12.10 -17.26 -4.26
C PRO A 88 13.55 -17.64 -4.56
N ILE A 89 14.48 -17.13 -3.74
CA ILE A 89 15.91 -17.50 -3.81
C ILE A 89 16.42 -17.84 -2.40
N ARG A 90 17.35 -18.79 -2.31
CA ARG A 90 17.96 -19.24 -1.06
C ARG A 90 19.44 -19.56 -1.28
N LYS A 91 20.29 -19.15 -0.35
CA LYS A 91 21.73 -19.41 -0.42
C LYS A 91 22.01 -20.91 -0.40
N GLY A 92 22.86 -21.38 -1.32
CA GLY A 92 23.33 -22.77 -1.36
C GLY A 92 22.25 -23.84 -1.61
N SER A 93 21.06 -23.45 -2.07
CA SER A 93 20.01 -24.43 -2.39
C SER A 93 19.10 -23.94 -3.52
N ARG A 94 18.86 -24.84 -4.48
CA ARG A 94 17.93 -24.59 -5.58
C ARG A 94 16.49 -24.67 -5.07
N THR A 95 15.67 -23.67 -5.36
CA THR A 95 14.25 -23.70 -5.04
C THR A 95 13.52 -24.62 -6.01
N SER A 96 12.84 -25.65 -5.52
CA SER A 96 11.99 -26.50 -6.36
C SER A 96 10.74 -25.72 -6.81
N PRO A 97 10.40 -25.72 -8.11
CA PRO A 97 9.16 -25.09 -8.62
C PRO A 97 7.88 -25.65 -7.99
N GLN A 98 7.92 -26.88 -7.48
CA GLN A 98 6.75 -27.55 -6.91
C GLN A 98 6.44 -27.12 -5.47
N THR A 99 7.38 -26.46 -4.80
CA THR A 99 7.18 -25.99 -3.42
C THR A 99 6.18 -24.85 -3.43
N LYS A 100 4.96 -25.10 -2.92
CA LYS A 100 3.87 -24.10 -2.93
C LYS A 100 4.16 -22.83 -2.14
N ASP A 101 5.14 -22.85 -1.23
CA ASP A 101 5.54 -21.70 -0.43
C ASP A 101 6.94 -21.91 0.17
N PRO A 102 8.02 -21.66 -0.59
CA PRO A 102 9.36 -21.77 -0.04
C PRO A 102 9.56 -20.67 1.02
N ARG A 103 9.80 -21.11 2.26
CA ARG A 103 10.12 -20.28 3.43
C ARG A 103 11.48 -19.59 3.28
N THR A 104 11.56 -18.63 2.37
CA THR A 104 12.70 -17.72 2.23
C THR A 104 12.22 -16.29 2.32
N ASN A 105 13.06 -15.40 2.84
CA ASN A 105 12.80 -13.97 2.93
C ASN A 105 13.35 -13.21 1.72
N PHE A 106 13.94 -13.89 0.74
CA PHE A 106 14.56 -13.27 -0.42
C PHE A 106 13.82 -13.64 -1.71
N ARG A 107 13.73 -12.69 -2.64
CA ARG A 107 13.08 -12.88 -3.94
C ARG A 107 13.94 -12.25 -5.04
N VAL A 108 14.05 -12.94 -6.17
CA VAL A 108 14.47 -12.35 -7.45
C VAL A 108 13.26 -11.67 -8.08
N VAL A 109 13.47 -10.45 -8.57
CA VAL A 109 12.45 -9.66 -9.26
C VAL A 109 12.70 -9.74 -10.76
N LEU A 110 11.66 -10.04 -11.52
CA LEU A 110 11.71 -10.14 -12.97
C LEU A 110 10.48 -9.49 -13.62
N THR A 111 10.59 -9.19 -14.91
CA THR A 111 9.45 -8.79 -15.76
C THR A 111 9.23 -9.85 -16.82
N ARG A 112 8.00 -9.99 -17.32
CA ARG A 112 7.66 -11.00 -18.33
C ARG A 112 8.52 -10.92 -19.60
N ASP A 113 8.91 -9.71 -19.99
CA ASP A 113 9.58 -9.46 -21.27
C ASP A 113 11.11 -9.36 -21.15
N SER A 114 11.67 -9.55 -19.95
CA SER A 114 13.11 -9.44 -19.69
C SER A 114 13.73 -10.80 -19.40
N ARG A 115 14.87 -11.09 -20.04
CA ARG A 115 15.74 -12.23 -19.71
C ARG A 115 16.74 -11.92 -18.60
N GLU A 116 16.69 -10.72 -18.04
CA GLU A 116 17.54 -10.26 -16.96
C GLU A 116 16.73 -10.03 -15.69
N ALA A 117 17.34 -10.37 -14.55
CA ALA A 117 16.80 -10.06 -13.24
C ALA A 117 16.81 -8.53 -13.06
N VAL A 118 15.66 -7.98 -12.68
CA VAL A 118 15.54 -6.56 -12.36
C VAL A 118 16.28 -6.24 -11.08
N ASP A 119 16.14 -7.11 -10.07
CA ASP A 119 16.69 -6.90 -8.73
C ASP A 119 16.66 -8.18 -7.88
N VAL A 120 17.29 -8.12 -6.71
CA VAL A 120 17.04 -9.03 -5.59
C VAL A 120 16.48 -8.23 -4.43
N ILE A 121 15.37 -8.68 -3.86
CA ILE A 121 14.70 -8.01 -2.75
C ILE A 121 14.62 -8.91 -1.52
N ALA A 122 14.64 -8.29 -0.34
CA ALA A 122 14.51 -8.97 0.94
C ALA A 122 13.30 -8.47 1.72
N LEU A 123 12.61 -9.40 2.38
CA LEU A 123 11.47 -9.12 3.24
C LEU A 123 11.95 -8.48 4.56
N THR A 124 11.29 -7.40 4.93
CA THR A 124 11.55 -6.58 6.12
C THR A 124 10.60 -6.96 7.25
N THR A 125 10.94 -6.57 8.49
CA THR A 125 10.07 -6.79 9.67
C THR A 125 8.71 -6.09 9.59
N THR A 126 8.54 -5.14 8.65
CA THR A 126 7.26 -4.51 8.35
C THR A 126 6.40 -5.27 7.33
N ASN A 127 6.78 -6.50 6.97
CA ASN A 127 6.14 -7.31 5.93
C ASN A 127 6.10 -6.60 4.57
N ASP A 128 7.19 -5.92 4.26
CA ASP A 128 7.41 -5.23 2.98
C ASP A 128 8.80 -5.59 2.45
N TYR A 129 9.14 -5.18 1.24
CA TYR A 129 10.42 -5.51 0.62
C TYR A 129 11.37 -4.31 0.54
N THR A 130 12.66 -4.60 0.63
CA THR A 130 13.75 -3.66 0.29
C THR A 130 14.68 -4.28 -0.75
N LYS A 131 15.26 -3.44 -1.60
CA LYS A 131 16.28 -3.86 -2.57
C LYS A 131 17.56 -4.27 -1.86
N CYS A 132 18.22 -5.28 -2.39
CA CYS A 132 19.59 -5.61 -2.04
C CYS A 132 20.55 -4.71 -2.83
N ILE A 133 21.75 -4.48 -2.32
CA ILE A 133 22.73 -3.64 -3.01
C ILE A 133 23.45 -4.49 -4.05
N ARG A 134 23.33 -4.12 -5.33
CA ARG A 134 24.10 -4.75 -6.41
C ARG A 134 25.58 -4.39 -6.24
N ARG A 135 26.44 -5.38 -6.08
CA ARG A 135 27.89 -5.25 -6.14
C ARG A 135 28.34 -5.47 -7.58
N HIS A 136 28.74 -4.39 -8.24
CA HIS A 136 29.44 -4.46 -9.51
C HIS A 136 30.90 -4.82 -9.26
N SER A 137 31.54 -5.53 -10.19
CA SER A 137 33.00 -5.67 -10.14
C SER A 137 33.58 -4.28 -10.29
N SER A 138 34.60 -3.95 -9.50
CA SER A 138 35.34 -2.69 -9.46
C SER A 138 35.87 -2.17 -10.82
N LEU A 139 35.74 -2.93 -11.91
CA LEU A 139 36.20 -2.60 -13.26
C LEU A 139 35.15 -2.03 -14.22
N GLU A 140 33.86 -2.08 -13.91
CA GLU A 140 32.83 -1.45 -14.75
C GLU A 140 32.48 -0.08 -14.17
N GLY A 141 33.09 0.96 -14.76
CA GLY A 141 32.78 2.36 -14.48
C GLY A 141 31.27 2.56 -14.48
N GLN A 142 30.76 3.00 -13.34
CA GLN A 142 29.36 3.36 -13.10
C GLN A 142 28.86 4.17 -14.30
N SER A 143 27.95 3.60 -15.09
CA SER A 143 27.59 4.16 -16.39
C SER A 143 27.16 5.63 -16.24
N HIS A 144 27.93 6.47 -16.92
CA HIS A 144 27.94 7.92 -16.91
C HIS A 144 26.60 8.56 -17.32
N SER A 145 25.65 8.64 -16.40
CA SER A 145 24.88 9.87 -16.25
C SER A 145 25.54 10.64 -15.11
N GLU A 146 25.91 11.90 -15.34
CA GLU A 146 26.54 12.74 -14.32
C GLU A 146 25.78 12.60 -12.99
N PRO A 147 26.48 12.43 -11.86
CA PRO A 147 25.81 12.15 -10.60
C PRO A 147 24.99 13.38 -10.18
N GLU A 148 23.70 13.36 -10.48
CA GLU A 148 22.73 14.16 -9.76
C GLU A 148 22.93 13.86 -8.28
N ILE A 149 23.35 14.87 -7.53
CA ILE A 149 23.77 14.75 -6.13
C ILE A 149 22.65 14.05 -5.36
N PRO A 150 22.88 12.85 -4.81
CA PRO A 150 21.83 12.14 -4.09
C PRO A 150 21.44 12.93 -2.85
N ASP A 151 20.14 13.09 -2.61
CA ASP A 151 19.56 13.91 -1.53
C ASP A 151 18.84 13.09 -0.45
N GLY A 152 19.01 11.75 -0.45
CA GLY A 152 18.45 10.89 0.58
C GLY A 152 18.76 9.38 0.44
N TYR A 153 18.03 8.58 1.21
CA TYR A 153 18.15 7.12 1.28
C TYR A 153 16.82 6.45 0.99
N ILE A 154 16.84 5.41 0.15
CA ILE A 154 15.70 4.53 -0.12
C ILE A 154 15.84 3.25 0.73
N CYS A 155 14.89 3.06 1.65
CA CYS A 155 14.76 1.89 2.50
C CYS A 155 13.41 1.21 2.25
N GLY A 156 13.37 0.22 1.35
CA GLY A 156 12.11 -0.29 0.82
C GLY A 156 11.36 0.78 0.03
N HIS A 157 10.05 0.92 0.22
CA HIS A 157 9.26 1.98 -0.43
C HIS A 157 9.41 3.36 0.22
N ARG A 158 10.22 3.51 1.28
CA ARG A 158 10.38 4.76 2.00
C ARG A 158 11.63 5.49 1.56
N PHE A 159 11.47 6.77 1.26
CA PHE A 159 12.56 7.70 1.02
C PHE A 159 12.79 8.57 2.27
N PHE A 160 14.05 8.67 2.70
CA PHE A 160 14.51 9.52 3.78
C PHE A 160 15.42 10.61 3.22
N ALA A 161 14.89 11.82 3.12
CA ALA A 161 15.68 12.97 2.68
C ALA A 161 16.83 13.27 3.66
N ASP A 162 17.91 13.87 3.18
CA ASP A 162 19.08 14.25 4.00
C ASP A 162 18.71 15.11 5.18
N GLU A 163 17.79 16.03 4.97
CA GLU A 163 17.29 16.88 6.05
C GLU A 163 16.67 16.03 7.18
N THR A 164 15.93 14.98 6.83
CA THR A 164 15.36 14.04 7.81
C THR A 164 16.46 13.25 8.53
N ILE A 165 17.49 12.82 7.80
CA ILE A 165 18.63 12.08 8.35
C ILE A 165 19.44 12.97 9.31
N ARG A 166 19.75 14.21 8.93
CA ARG A 166 20.44 15.20 9.77
C ARG A 166 19.64 15.55 11.02
N GLN A 167 18.32 15.75 10.89
CA GLN A 167 17.45 15.97 12.05
C GLN A 167 17.45 14.76 12.98
N SER A 168 17.40 13.54 12.44
CA SER A 168 17.49 12.32 13.24
C SER A 168 18.85 12.19 13.94
N LEU A 169 19.94 12.57 13.28
CA LEU A 169 21.27 12.60 13.88
C LEU A 169 21.34 13.62 15.02
N ALA A 170 20.84 14.84 14.80
CA ALA A 170 20.80 15.88 15.83
C ALA A 170 20.02 15.42 17.07
N LEU A 171 18.93 14.67 16.88
CA LEU A 171 18.18 14.05 17.99
C LEU A 171 19.01 12.96 18.70
N ALA A 172 19.76 12.14 17.95
CA ALA A 172 20.65 11.13 18.53
C ALA A 172 21.75 11.76 19.39
N LEU A 173 22.32 12.89 18.95
CA LEU A 173 23.39 13.61 19.63
C LEU A 173 22.90 14.36 20.88
N ASN A 174 21.71 14.98 20.82
CA ASN A 174 21.16 15.82 21.89
C ASN A 174 20.33 15.05 22.93
N ARG A 175 20.38 13.72 22.93
CA ARG A 175 19.55 12.90 23.82
C ARG A 175 19.98 12.98 25.29
N ASP A 176 19.01 12.82 26.18
CA ASP A 176 19.26 12.62 27.61
C ASP A 176 19.67 11.16 27.87
N LYS A 177 20.96 10.94 28.17
CA LYS A 177 21.55 9.61 28.40
C LYS A 177 20.81 8.81 29.48
N HIS A 178 20.14 9.47 30.42
CA HIS A 178 19.45 8.79 31.53
C HIS A 178 18.06 8.27 31.14
N LYS A 179 17.50 8.67 29.99
CA LYS A 179 16.10 8.39 29.63
C LYS A 179 15.92 7.50 28.41
N THR A 180 17.00 7.11 27.72
CA THR A 180 16.89 6.39 26.45
C THR A 180 17.87 5.24 26.34
N GLU A 181 17.41 4.07 25.88
CA GLU A 181 18.25 2.91 25.53
C GLU A 181 19.10 3.13 24.27
N PHE A 182 18.78 4.17 23.49
CA PHE A 182 19.42 4.45 22.21
C PHE A 182 20.43 5.59 22.30
N PRO A 183 21.37 5.65 21.34
CA PRO A 183 21.75 4.64 20.41
C PRO A 183 22.31 3.46 21.19
N SER A 184 22.00 2.27 20.70
CA SER A 184 22.43 1.01 21.28
C SER A 184 23.58 0.46 20.43
N PRO A 185 24.43 -0.44 20.96
CA PRO A 185 25.40 -1.15 20.14
C PRO A 185 24.73 -1.80 18.92
N TYR A 186 25.41 -1.78 17.78
CA TYR A 186 24.91 -2.42 16.57
C TYR A 186 24.92 -3.95 16.74
N VAL A 187 23.76 -4.59 16.52
CA VAL A 187 23.57 -6.04 16.72
C VAL A 187 23.45 -6.84 15.42
N GLY A 188 23.64 -6.20 14.26
CA GLY A 188 23.57 -6.88 12.97
C GLY A 188 24.88 -7.54 12.56
N LEU A 189 24.89 -8.11 11.36
CA LEU A 189 26.03 -8.87 10.82
C LEU A 189 26.66 -8.23 9.57
N ILE A 190 26.23 -7.03 9.18
CA ILE A 190 26.82 -6.32 8.02
C ILE A 190 28.20 -5.77 8.36
N TYR A 191 28.41 -5.39 9.61
CA TYR A 191 29.67 -4.84 10.11
C TYR A 191 30.32 -5.81 11.10
N PRO A 192 31.66 -5.79 11.24
CA PRO A 192 32.35 -6.56 12.27
C PRO A 192 31.82 -6.22 13.67
N LYS A 193 31.71 -7.23 14.54
CA LYS A 193 31.22 -7.05 15.92
C LYS A 193 32.04 -6.02 16.71
N ASP A 194 33.33 -5.93 16.41
CA ASP A 194 34.29 -5.10 17.15
C ASP A 194 34.42 -3.68 16.56
N SER A 195 33.61 -3.35 15.55
CA SER A 195 33.55 -2.01 14.95
C SER A 195 33.18 -0.92 15.97
N GLY A 196 32.46 -1.29 17.04
CA GLY A 196 31.93 -0.35 18.01
C GLY A 196 30.86 0.58 17.44
N TYR A 197 30.25 0.21 16.31
CA TYR A 197 29.16 0.96 15.73
C TYR A 197 27.93 0.92 16.61
N MET A 198 27.21 2.03 16.59
CA MET A 198 25.98 2.26 17.33
C MET A 198 24.81 2.40 16.35
N MET A 199 23.59 2.10 16.77
CA MET A 199 22.40 2.28 15.95
C MET A 199 21.39 3.21 16.62
N TRP A 200 20.74 4.07 15.83
CA TRP A 200 19.72 5.01 16.29
C TRP A 200 18.45 4.91 15.43
N PRO A 201 17.25 4.68 15.99
CA PRO A 201 16.02 4.58 15.20
C PRO A 201 15.65 5.93 14.58
N ILE A 202 15.29 5.94 13.29
CA ILE A 202 14.97 7.19 12.57
C ILE A 202 13.53 7.64 12.83
N MET A 203 12.56 6.74 12.66
CA MET A 203 11.14 7.06 12.75
C MET A 203 10.35 6.01 13.52
N ARG A 204 9.31 6.49 14.23
CA ARG A 204 8.19 5.67 14.73
C ARG A 204 6.92 6.10 14.01
N GLY A 205 6.42 5.24 13.13
CA GLY A 205 5.29 5.58 12.26
C GLY A 205 5.67 6.68 11.27
N LYS A 206 5.36 7.94 11.63
CA LYS A 206 5.55 9.14 10.80
C LYS A 206 6.26 10.28 11.51
N MET A 207 6.62 10.07 12.77
CA MET A 207 7.37 11.05 13.55
C MET A 207 8.81 10.57 13.70
N LEU A 208 9.73 11.52 13.68
CA LEU A 208 11.11 11.27 14.10
C LEU A 208 11.13 10.74 15.52
N TYR A 209 12.08 9.86 15.78
CA TYR A 209 12.21 9.21 17.06
C TYR A 209 12.74 10.17 18.12
N LYS A 210 12.01 10.34 19.24
CA LYS A 210 12.37 11.28 20.32
C LYS A 210 12.81 10.61 21.64
N SER A 211 12.40 9.37 21.92
CA SER A 211 12.70 8.67 23.18
C SER A 211 12.61 7.14 23.08
N GLY A 212 13.58 6.45 23.69
CA GLY A 212 14.00 5.05 23.42
C GLY A 212 13.38 3.92 24.23
N THR A 213 12.15 3.50 23.90
CA THR A 213 11.57 2.24 24.41
C THR A 213 10.95 1.33 23.33
N VAL A 214 10.82 1.81 22.08
CA VAL A 214 10.15 1.05 21.00
C VAL A 214 11.03 0.94 19.77
N TYR A 215 11.26 -0.27 19.29
CA TYR A 215 12.06 -0.51 18.08
C TYR A 215 11.30 -0.10 16.80
N GLY A 216 11.82 0.89 16.09
CA GLY A 216 11.45 1.15 14.69
C GLY A 216 12.15 0.16 13.75
N PRO A 217 11.74 0.05 12.46
CA PRO A 217 12.42 -0.81 11.51
C PRO A 217 13.58 -0.12 10.78
N TYR A 218 13.74 1.20 10.88
CA TYR A 218 14.77 1.99 10.18
C TYR A 218 15.74 2.63 11.17
N PHE A 219 17.04 2.53 10.90
CA PHE A 219 18.10 2.96 11.82
C PHE A 219 19.20 3.73 11.09
N LEU A 220 19.74 4.76 11.74
CA LEU A 220 21.08 5.28 11.46
C LEU A 220 22.11 4.35 12.09
N ILE A 221 23.20 4.12 11.39
CA ILE A 221 24.41 3.50 11.92
C ILE A 221 25.42 4.61 12.14
N LEU A 222 25.90 4.72 13.38
CA LEU A 222 26.83 5.74 13.81
C LEU A 222 28.15 5.08 14.21
N ASP A 223 29.26 5.74 13.91
CA ASP A 223 30.57 5.30 14.41
C ASP A 223 30.83 5.77 15.86
N LYS A 224 32.06 5.55 16.35
CA LYS A 224 32.47 6.00 17.69
C LYS A 224 32.53 7.53 17.81
N GLY A 225 32.75 8.24 16.70
CA GLY A 225 32.70 9.71 16.61
C GLY A 225 31.27 10.26 16.50
N SER A 226 30.26 9.40 16.46
CA SER A 226 28.86 9.74 16.18
C SER A 226 28.64 10.32 14.78
N GLU A 227 29.51 9.99 13.83
CA GLU A 227 29.32 10.27 12.40
C GLU A 227 28.44 9.20 11.76
N ILE A 228 27.70 9.56 10.71
CA ILE A 228 26.83 8.63 10.01
C ILE A 228 27.68 7.69 9.14
N VAL A 229 27.67 6.40 9.46
CA VAL A 229 28.23 5.34 8.63
C VAL A 229 27.24 4.93 7.56
N ASP A 230 25.96 4.75 7.94
CA ASP A 230 24.92 4.29 7.01
C ASP A 230 23.49 4.47 7.54
N VAL A 231 22.53 4.16 6.68
CA VAL A 231 21.12 3.98 7.00
C VAL A 231 20.73 2.53 6.69
N VAL A 232 20.12 1.83 7.65
CA VAL A 232 19.72 0.43 7.48
C VAL A 232 18.24 0.21 7.82
N VAL A 233 17.66 -0.83 7.23
CA VAL A 233 16.34 -1.37 7.58
C VAL A 233 16.45 -2.77 8.18
N ARG A 234 15.64 -3.06 9.20
CA ARG A 234 15.60 -4.34 9.88
C ARG A 234 14.78 -5.37 9.09
N GLY A 235 15.47 -6.37 8.58
CA GLY A 235 14.94 -7.62 8.06
C GLY A 235 14.68 -8.67 9.15
N PHE A 236 14.21 -9.85 8.71
CA PHE A 236 13.99 -10.99 9.59
C PHE A 236 15.30 -11.56 10.16
N SER A 237 15.21 -12.24 11.30
CA SER A 237 16.35 -12.92 11.96
C SER A 237 17.53 -11.98 12.27
N ASN A 238 17.24 -10.73 12.64
CA ASN A 238 18.25 -9.67 12.87
C ASN A 238 19.18 -9.41 11.66
N ASN A 239 18.74 -9.78 10.45
CA ASN A 239 19.40 -9.36 9.23
C ASN A 239 19.09 -7.89 8.97
N PHE A 240 20.07 -7.01 8.99
CA PHE A 240 19.90 -5.62 8.61
C PHE A 240 20.26 -5.46 7.13
N LEU A 241 19.57 -4.59 6.42
CA LEU A 241 19.81 -4.30 5.00
C LEU A 241 20.18 -2.84 4.85
N ARG A 242 21.26 -2.56 4.13
CA ARG A 242 21.71 -1.20 3.81
C ARG A 242 20.69 -0.53 2.89
N CYS A 243 20.38 0.72 3.15
CA CYS A 243 19.51 1.52 2.31
C CYS A 243 20.31 2.10 1.14
N ILE A 244 19.66 2.25 -0.01
CA ILE A 244 20.34 2.74 -1.20
C ILE A 244 20.34 4.27 -1.19
N ARG A 245 21.52 4.86 -1.29
CA ARG A 245 21.67 6.30 -1.48
C ARG A 245 21.07 6.66 -2.84
N SER A 246 20.09 7.56 -2.86
CA SER A 246 19.37 7.88 -4.09
C SER A 246 18.83 9.30 -4.03
N ARG A 247 18.46 9.84 -5.19
CA ARG A 247 17.65 11.04 -5.24
C ARG A 247 16.22 10.68 -4.83
N LYS A 248 15.51 11.62 -4.20
CA LYS A 248 14.05 11.56 -4.16
C LYS A 248 13.61 11.33 -5.60
N PRO A 249 12.87 10.25 -5.91
CA PRO A 249 12.29 10.11 -7.23
C PRO A 249 11.65 11.45 -7.53
N SER A 250 12.10 12.12 -8.60
CA SER A 250 11.41 13.33 -9.03
C SER A 250 9.97 12.88 -9.09
N LYS A 251 9.09 13.50 -8.29
CA LYS A 251 7.66 13.29 -8.48
C LYS A 251 7.50 13.72 -9.93
N ALA A 252 7.48 12.77 -10.87
CA ALA A 252 7.29 13.06 -12.28
C ALA A 252 6.09 14.00 -12.28
N PRO A 253 6.25 15.25 -12.80
CA PRO A 253 5.35 16.36 -12.53
C PRO A 253 3.94 15.82 -12.52
N GLU A 254 3.36 15.77 -11.30
CA GLU A 254 2.39 14.80 -10.76
C GLU A 254 1.44 14.13 -11.78
N SER A 255 1.96 13.36 -12.74
CA SER A 255 1.29 13.22 -14.04
C SER A 255 1.00 14.60 -14.67
N ASP A 256 1.24 14.72 -15.97
CA ASP A 256 0.57 15.75 -16.75
C ASP A 256 -0.91 15.82 -16.30
N PRO A 257 -1.49 16.99 -15.96
CA PRO A 257 -2.93 17.12 -15.67
C PRO A 257 -3.84 16.61 -16.80
N HIS A 258 -3.25 16.01 -17.84
CA HIS A 258 -3.84 15.27 -18.94
C HIS A 258 -3.62 13.75 -18.86
N SER A 259 -3.57 13.16 -17.66
CA SER A 259 -3.97 11.75 -17.48
C SER A 259 -5.42 11.59 -17.95
N ASN A 260 -5.57 11.45 -19.27
CA ASN A 260 -6.82 11.31 -19.99
C ASN A 260 -7.33 9.89 -19.74
N SER A 261 -7.68 9.59 -18.49
CA SER A 261 -8.52 8.46 -18.20
C SER A 261 -9.79 8.67 -19.02
N PRO A 262 -10.11 7.80 -20.00
CA PRO A 262 -11.25 8.01 -20.86
C PRO A 262 -12.50 8.16 -19.99
N SER A 263 -13.44 9.00 -20.42
CA SER A 263 -14.71 9.19 -19.71
C SER A 263 -15.39 7.84 -19.50
N LYS A 264 -15.84 7.58 -18.27
CA LYS A 264 -16.46 6.30 -17.90
C LYS A 264 -17.95 6.50 -17.70
N SER A 265 -18.77 5.74 -18.40
CA SER A 265 -20.22 5.69 -18.18
C SER A 265 -20.59 4.46 -17.38
N GLY A 266 -21.64 4.56 -16.57
CA GLY A 266 -22.07 3.47 -15.71
C GLY A 266 -23.20 3.86 -14.76
N PHE A 267 -23.38 3.05 -13.73
CA PHE A 267 -24.44 3.24 -12.73
C PHE A 267 -23.87 3.47 -11.33
N LEU A 268 -24.32 4.53 -10.67
CA LEU A 268 -23.92 4.88 -9.31
C LEU A 268 -24.97 4.42 -8.29
N CYS A 269 -24.62 3.39 -7.54
CA CYS A 269 -25.46 2.78 -6.50
C CYS A 269 -24.97 3.18 -5.11
N GLY A 270 -25.48 4.28 -4.58
CA GLY A 270 -25.04 4.84 -3.30
C GLY A 270 -23.60 5.34 -3.41
N LYS A 271 -22.62 4.50 -3.02
CA LYS A 271 -21.18 4.83 -3.13
C LYS A 271 -20.38 3.96 -4.08
N THR A 272 -21.03 3.04 -4.78
CA THR A 272 -20.35 2.09 -5.68
C THR A 272 -20.73 2.43 -7.11
N PHE A 273 -19.73 2.56 -7.97
CA PHE A 273 -19.91 2.84 -9.38
C PHE A 273 -19.65 1.58 -10.21
N PHE A 274 -20.64 1.18 -10.99
CA PHE A 274 -20.57 0.04 -11.89
C PHE A 274 -20.33 0.53 -13.32
N ASP A 275 -19.10 0.41 -13.78
CA ASP A 275 -18.68 0.81 -15.13
C ASP A 275 -19.37 -0.05 -16.21
N ASP A 276 -19.81 0.57 -17.31
CA ASP A 276 -20.48 -0.09 -18.42
C ASP A 276 -19.65 -1.25 -18.99
N LYS A 277 -18.32 -1.16 -18.98
CA LYS A 277 -17.43 -2.25 -19.40
C LYS A 277 -17.55 -3.47 -18.48
N VAL A 278 -17.57 -3.24 -17.17
CA VAL A 278 -17.70 -4.31 -16.17
C VAL A 278 -19.09 -4.97 -16.26
N LEU A 279 -20.13 -4.17 -16.49
CA LEU A 279 -21.49 -4.67 -16.70
C LEU A 279 -21.63 -5.45 -18.00
N LYS A 280 -20.89 -5.06 -19.05
CA LYS A 280 -20.80 -5.84 -20.30
C LYS A 280 -20.14 -7.20 -20.05
N ASP A 281 -19.02 -7.25 -19.34
CA ASP A 281 -18.37 -8.52 -18.98
C ASP A 281 -19.31 -9.42 -18.16
N ALA A 282 -20.05 -8.84 -17.20
CA ALA A 282 -21.06 -9.55 -16.43
C ALA A 282 -22.20 -10.08 -17.32
N THR A 283 -22.62 -9.31 -18.32
CA THR A 283 -23.62 -9.69 -19.31
C THR A 283 -23.17 -10.91 -20.12
N ASP A 284 -21.92 -10.93 -20.58
CA ASP A 284 -21.37 -12.04 -21.36
C ASP A 284 -21.28 -13.34 -20.53
N ILE A 285 -20.96 -13.22 -19.24
CA ILE A 285 -20.99 -14.35 -18.30
C ILE A 285 -22.43 -14.87 -18.12
N ALA A 286 -23.41 -13.98 -17.98
CA ALA A 286 -24.81 -14.36 -17.84
C ALA A 286 -25.30 -15.14 -19.07
N LYS A 287 -25.04 -14.62 -20.28
CA LYS A 287 -25.38 -15.29 -21.55
C LYS A 287 -24.76 -16.68 -21.66
N ARG A 288 -23.47 -16.82 -21.35
CA ARG A 288 -22.76 -18.11 -21.42
C ARG A 288 -23.34 -19.15 -20.47
N LYS A 289 -23.70 -18.75 -19.24
CA LYS A 289 -24.28 -19.67 -18.25
C LYS A 289 -25.64 -20.20 -18.69
N VAL A 290 -26.49 -19.33 -19.25
CA VAL A 290 -27.80 -19.72 -19.75
C VAL A 290 -27.68 -20.58 -21.00
N GLY A 291 -26.83 -20.18 -21.97
CA GLY A 291 -26.61 -20.94 -23.21
C GLY A 291 -26.07 -22.35 -22.97
N ASN A 292 -25.25 -22.55 -21.93
CA ASN A 292 -24.73 -23.86 -21.56
C ASN A 292 -25.75 -24.76 -20.82
N GLY A 293 -26.99 -24.30 -20.63
CA GLY A 293 -28.03 -25.06 -19.93
C GLY A 293 -27.73 -25.31 -18.45
N ILE A 294 -26.78 -24.58 -17.85
CA ILE A 294 -26.42 -24.74 -16.45
C ILE A 294 -27.60 -24.25 -15.61
N ARG A 295 -28.36 -25.19 -15.03
CA ARG A 295 -29.49 -24.90 -14.14
C ARG A 295 -28.97 -24.27 -12.84
N GLY A 296 -28.88 -22.94 -12.82
CA GLY A 296 -28.56 -22.14 -11.64
C GLY A 296 -29.81 -21.43 -11.09
N GLN A 297 -29.69 -20.87 -9.88
CA GLN A 297 -30.74 -20.02 -9.29
C GLN A 297 -30.87 -18.66 -10.02
N TYR A 298 -29.91 -18.28 -10.86
CA TYR A 298 -29.85 -16.98 -11.53
C TYR A 298 -29.56 -17.11 -13.04
N PRO A 299 -30.03 -16.15 -13.85
CA PRO A 299 -30.87 -15.02 -13.44
C PRO A 299 -32.29 -15.44 -13.03
N LYS A 300 -33.01 -14.60 -12.29
CA LYS A 300 -34.43 -14.80 -11.99
C LYS A 300 -35.27 -13.83 -12.80
N GLU A 301 -36.46 -14.24 -13.23
CA GLU A 301 -37.44 -13.30 -13.77
C GLU A 301 -37.85 -12.28 -12.70
N TYR A 302 -38.03 -11.04 -13.11
CA TYR A 302 -38.44 -9.92 -12.28
C TYR A 302 -39.33 -9.00 -13.11
N SER A 303 -40.46 -8.59 -12.55
CA SER A 303 -41.41 -7.68 -13.24
C SER A 303 -42.01 -6.64 -12.30
N GLU A 304 -41.46 -6.50 -11.09
CA GLU A 304 -41.99 -5.58 -10.08
C GLU A 304 -41.36 -4.17 -10.22
N HIS A 305 -41.82 -3.22 -9.38
CA HIS A 305 -41.22 -1.89 -9.27
C HIS A 305 -39.71 -2.00 -8.93
N PRO A 306 -38.79 -1.20 -9.50
CA PRO A 306 -39.01 0.04 -10.25
C PRO A 306 -39.18 -0.12 -11.77
N TYR A 307 -39.22 -1.35 -12.31
CA TYR A 307 -39.19 -1.57 -13.76
C TYR A 307 -40.57 -1.81 -14.36
N ASN A 308 -41.45 -2.52 -13.67
CA ASN A 308 -42.81 -2.84 -14.14
C ASN A 308 -42.86 -3.48 -15.54
N GLU A 309 -41.77 -4.10 -15.98
CA GLU A 309 -41.63 -4.82 -17.25
C GLU A 309 -40.82 -6.10 -17.01
N LYS A 310 -41.00 -7.10 -17.87
CA LYS A 310 -40.30 -8.39 -17.75
C LYS A 310 -38.80 -8.18 -17.95
N CYS A 311 -38.04 -8.40 -16.90
CA CYS A 311 -36.58 -8.39 -16.92
C CYS A 311 -36.01 -9.53 -16.09
N PHE A 312 -34.69 -9.60 -16.04
CA PHE A 312 -33.92 -10.57 -15.28
C PHE A 312 -33.12 -9.88 -14.18
N ILE A 313 -33.13 -10.46 -12.98
CA ILE A 313 -32.40 -9.95 -11.82
C ILE A 313 -31.30 -10.93 -11.40
N TRP A 314 -30.09 -10.41 -11.19
CA TRP A 314 -28.93 -11.19 -10.74
C TRP A 314 -28.17 -10.44 -9.64
N PRO A 315 -27.89 -11.02 -8.46
CA PRO A 315 -27.03 -10.36 -7.48
C PRO A 315 -25.62 -10.10 -8.02
N ILE A 316 -25.11 -8.90 -7.79
CA ILE A 316 -23.79 -8.46 -8.25
C ILE A 316 -22.96 -7.99 -7.05
N LEU A 317 -21.67 -8.33 -7.05
CA LEU A 317 -20.72 -7.92 -6.03
C LEU A 317 -20.23 -6.49 -6.31
N LYS A 318 -19.64 -5.81 -5.32
CA LYS A 318 -19.16 -4.41 -5.46
C LYS A 318 -18.12 -4.20 -6.55
N ASP A 319 -17.37 -5.24 -6.87
CA ASP A 319 -16.38 -5.24 -7.95
C ASP A 319 -16.99 -5.55 -9.33
N GLY A 320 -18.33 -5.64 -9.41
CA GLY A 320 -19.09 -5.92 -10.61
C GLY A 320 -19.13 -7.40 -11.02
N ARG A 321 -18.51 -8.31 -10.26
CA ARG A 321 -18.65 -9.74 -10.54
C ARG A 321 -20.04 -10.24 -10.20
N LEU A 322 -20.58 -11.11 -11.05
CA LEU A 322 -21.82 -11.81 -10.74
C LEU A 322 -21.63 -12.72 -9.52
N TYR A 323 -22.61 -12.67 -8.62
CA TYR A 323 -22.65 -13.55 -7.47
C TYR A 323 -22.78 -15.01 -7.92
N SER A 324 -21.94 -15.87 -7.35
CA SER A 324 -22.01 -17.32 -7.49
C SER A 324 -22.56 -17.97 -6.23
N ASN A 325 -21.88 -17.82 -5.10
CA ASN A 325 -22.15 -18.50 -3.83
C ASN A 325 -21.94 -17.58 -2.61
N GLY A 326 -22.50 -17.95 -1.45
CA GLY A 326 -22.29 -17.27 -0.15
C GLY A 326 -23.42 -16.33 0.30
N LYS A 327 -23.07 -15.17 0.87
CA LYS A 327 -24.03 -14.14 1.29
C LYS A 327 -24.24 -13.16 0.15
N LYS A 328 -25.50 -12.95 -0.24
CA LYS A 328 -25.86 -11.99 -1.29
C LYS A 328 -25.59 -10.57 -0.78
N GLY A 329 -24.87 -9.78 -1.58
CA GLY A 329 -24.71 -8.35 -1.33
C GLY A 329 -26.03 -7.59 -1.54
N PRO A 330 -26.07 -6.27 -1.34
CA PRO A 330 -27.27 -5.46 -1.56
C PRO A 330 -27.52 -5.13 -3.03
N TYR A 331 -26.53 -5.22 -3.92
CA TYR A 331 -26.67 -4.82 -5.32
C TYR A 331 -27.29 -5.91 -6.18
N ARG A 332 -28.09 -5.51 -7.17
CA ARG A 332 -28.64 -6.41 -8.19
C ARG A 332 -28.40 -5.81 -9.56
N PHE A 333 -27.93 -6.65 -10.47
CA PHE A 333 -27.80 -6.34 -11.87
C PHE A 333 -29.09 -6.72 -12.61
N ILE A 334 -29.61 -5.78 -13.39
CA ILE A 334 -30.86 -5.92 -14.11
C ILE A 334 -30.55 -6.07 -15.59
N LEU A 335 -31.08 -7.12 -16.18
CA LEU A 335 -30.87 -7.53 -17.55
C LEU A 335 -32.21 -7.54 -18.28
N THR A 336 -32.25 -7.11 -19.52
CA THR A 336 -33.41 -7.31 -20.41
C THR A 336 -33.57 -8.80 -20.75
N PRO A 337 -34.71 -9.24 -21.32
CA PRO A 337 -34.91 -10.63 -21.76
C PRO A 337 -33.89 -11.14 -22.78
N ASP A 338 -33.27 -10.26 -23.58
CA ASP A 338 -32.16 -10.56 -24.49
C ASP A 338 -30.77 -10.44 -23.83
N TYR A 339 -30.74 -10.41 -22.50
CA TYR A 339 -29.53 -10.29 -21.68
C TYR A 339 -28.70 -9.08 -22.09
N LYS A 340 -29.27 -7.88 -22.18
CA LYS A 340 -28.51 -6.63 -22.24
C LYS A 340 -28.53 -5.97 -20.86
N ALA A 341 -27.44 -5.30 -20.51
CA ALA A 341 -27.36 -4.50 -19.29
C ALA A 341 -28.42 -3.40 -19.33
N MET A 342 -29.42 -3.49 -18.45
CA MET A 342 -30.52 -2.53 -18.37
C MET A 342 -30.22 -1.47 -17.32
N SER A 343 -29.83 -1.90 -16.12
CA SER A 343 -29.42 -1.03 -15.02
C SER A 343 -28.85 -1.84 -13.84
N VAL A 344 -28.47 -1.14 -12.77
CA VAL A 344 -28.16 -1.73 -11.47
C VAL A 344 -29.15 -1.19 -10.45
N THR A 345 -29.55 -2.01 -9.49
CA THR A 345 -30.34 -1.59 -8.32
C THR A 345 -29.60 -1.85 -7.03
N ILE A 346 -30.00 -1.15 -5.98
CA ILE A 346 -29.61 -1.42 -4.60
C ILE A 346 -30.83 -1.82 -3.77
N LEU A 347 -30.68 -2.87 -2.97
CA LEU A 347 -31.68 -3.33 -2.01
C LEU A 347 -31.50 -2.56 -0.69
N LEU A 348 -32.49 -1.73 -0.35
CA LEU A 348 -32.55 -0.96 0.90
C LEU A 348 -33.72 -1.48 1.74
N GLY A 349 -33.42 -2.30 2.74
CA GLY A 349 -34.43 -3.11 3.41
C GLY A 349 -35.01 -4.12 2.42
N ASP A 350 -36.32 -4.08 2.21
CA ASP A 350 -37.02 -4.96 1.25
C ASP A 350 -37.35 -4.25 -0.08
N LYS A 351 -36.92 -2.99 -0.25
CA LYS A 351 -37.20 -2.19 -1.44
C LYS A 351 -35.99 -2.14 -2.37
N LEU A 352 -36.22 -2.38 -3.66
CA LEU A 352 -35.22 -2.14 -4.72
C LEU A 352 -35.33 -0.71 -5.23
N GLU A 353 -34.19 -0.02 -5.27
CA GLU A 353 -34.06 1.31 -5.88
C GLU A 353 -33.13 1.24 -7.09
N ALA A 354 -33.57 1.78 -8.22
CA ALA A 354 -32.75 1.91 -9.41
C ALA A 354 -31.61 2.90 -9.18
N CYS A 355 -30.40 2.51 -9.56
CA CYS A 355 -29.24 3.36 -9.46
C CYS A 355 -29.21 4.39 -10.59
N GLU A 356 -28.65 5.55 -10.29
CA GLU A 356 -28.55 6.65 -11.25
C GLU A 356 -27.49 6.32 -12.31
N ARG A 357 -27.83 6.54 -13.58
CA ARG A 357 -26.86 6.43 -14.66
C ARG A 357 -26.05 7.73 -14.73
N ILE A 358 -24.73 7.62 -14.64
CA ILE A 358 -23.83 8.78 -14.66
C ILE A 358 -22.68 8.55 -15.63
N THR A 359 -22.09 9.66 -16.09
CA THR A 359 -20.86 9.67 -16.88
C THR A 359 -19.80 10.47 -16.14
N ILE A 360 -18.75 9.79 -15.69
CA ILE A 360 -17.58 10.38 -15.04
C ILE A 360 -16.70 10.98 -16.13
N LYS A 361 -16.53 12.30 -16.10
CA LYS A 361 -15.71 13.03 -17.08
C LYS A 361 -14.22 12.71 -16.91
N ALA A 362 -13.52 12.60 -18.04
CA ALA A 362 -12.07 12.42 -18.09
C ALA A 362 -11.32 13.64 -17.52
N LYS A 363 -11.71 14.82 -18.01
CA LYS A 363 -11.14 16.10 -17.61
C LYS A 363 -11.82 16.56 -16.32
N LYS A 364 -11.04 16.62 -15.26
CA LYS A 364 -11.47 17.09 -13.93
C LYS A 364 -11.27 18.60 -13.82
N THR A 365 -12.29 19.28 -13.32
CA THR A 365 -12.26 20.71 -12.98
C THR A 365 -12.32 20.87 -11.47
N HIS A 366 -11.18 20.65 -10.80
CA HIS A 366 -11.08 20.84 -9.35
C HIS A 366 -11.20 22.34 -8.99
N ASP A 367 -11.80 22.65 -7.85
CA ASP A 367 -11.68 23.96 -7.23
C ASP A 367 -10.21 24.25 -6.91
N ILE A 368 -9.67 25.31 -7.51
CA ILE A 368 -8.27 25.75 -7.38
C ILE A 368 -7.97 26.44 -6.05
N SER A 369 -8.99 26.72 -5.24
CA SER A 369 -8.83 27.43 -3.97
C SER A 369 -8.29 26.53 -2.86
N GLY A 370 -7.58 27.15 -1.92
CA GLY A 370 -7.34 26.55 -0.61
C GLY A 370 -8.54 26.71 0.33
N TYR A 371 -8.56 25.92 1.40
CA TYR A 371 -9.65 25.94 2.37
C TYR A 371 -9.13 26.09 3.80
N LEU A 372 -9.74 26.98 4.58
CA LEU A 372 -9.56 27.08 6.02
C LEU A 372 -10.65 26.27 6.73
N CYS A 373 -10.25 25.16 7.32
CA CYS A 373 -11.08 24.27 8.12
C CYS A 373 -10.79 24.48 9.60
N TYR A 374 -11.65 25.25 10.28
CA TYR A 374 -11.42 25.68 11.66
C TYR A 374 -10.08 26.43 11.82
N LYS A 375 -9.05 25.78 12.35
CA LYS A 375 -7.69 26.35 12.53
C LYS A 375 -6.68 25.85 11.50
N ARG A 376 -7.06 24.93 10.62
CA ARG A 376 -6.16 24.27 9.67
C ARG A 376 -6.38 24.79 8.26
N ARG A 377 -5.30 25.15 7.57
CA ARG A 377 -5.33 25.53 6.16
C ARG A 377 -4.93 24.31 5.33
N PHE A 378 -5.71 24.04 4.29
CA PHE A 378 -5.41 23.02 3.29
C PHE A 378 -5.17 23.71 1.95
N SER A 379 -4.05 23.38 1.30
CA SER A 379 -3.77 23.83 -0.06
C SER A 379 -4.65 23.05 -1.05
N HIS A 380 -4.84 23.65 -2.24
CA HIS A 380 -5.47 22.97 -3.37
C HIS A 380 -4.86 21.59 -3.64
N GLN A 381 -3.53 21.49 -3.68
CA GLN A 381 -2.83 20.24 -3.94
C GLN A 381 -3.16 19.15 -2.90
N GLN A 382 -3.24 19.50 -1.61
CA GLN A 382 -3.61 18.53 -0.56
C GLN A 382 -5.03 17.99 -0.75
N LEU A 383 -5.95 18.83 -1.22
CA LEU A 383 -7.33 18.44 -1.47
C LEU A 383 -7.43 17.56 -2.72
N VAL A 384 -6.69 17.88 -3.78
CA VAL A 384 -6.59 17.06 -5.00
C VAL A 384 -5.98 15.69 -4.67
N GLU A 385 -4.86 15.62 -3.94
CA GLU A 385 -4.26 14.35 -3.50
C GLU A 385 -5.25 13.49 -2.68
N ALA A 386 -6.11 14.12 -1.86
CA ALA A 386 -7.15 13.41 -1.11
C ALA A 386 -8.31 12.97 -2.02
N ALA A 387 -8.70 13.79 -3.00
CA ALA A 387 -9.74 13.50 -3.99
C ALA A 387 -9.34 12.34 -4.91
N GLU A 388 -8.10 12.31 -5.39
CA GLU A 388 -7.60 11.22 -6.24
C GLU A 388 -7.59 9.87 -5.50
N ARG A 389 -7.15 9.89 -4.23
CA ARG A 389 -7.24 8.70 -3.36
C ARG A 389 -8.68 8.26 -3.16
N ALA A 390 -9.56 9.19 -2.84
CA ALA A 390 -10.99 8.92 -2.69
C ALA A 390 -11.58 8.28 -3.96
N CYS A 391 -11.29 8.84 -5.12
CA CYS A 391 -11.76 8.38 -6.42
C CYS A 391 -11.33 6.95 -6.71
N GLY A 392 -10.05 6.63 -6.48
CA GLY A 392 -9.53 5.26 -6.61
C GLY A 392 -10.20 4.27 -5.66
N GLU A 393 -10.68 4.74 -4.50
CA GLU A 393 -11.32 3.90 -3.49
C GLU A 393 -12.85 3.73 -3.65
N ILE A 394 -13.54 4.54 -4.48
CA ILE A 394 -15.00 4.47 -4.71
C ILE A 394 -15.44 3.03 -5.05
N ASN A 395 -14.63 2.32 -5.85
CA ASN A 395 -14.91 0.95 -6.29
C ASN A 395 -14.10 -0.11 -5.55
N SER A 396 -13.28 0.29 -4.57
CA SER A 396 -12.51 -0.69 -3.81
C SER A 396 -13.46 -1.55 -2.97
N GLY A 397 -13.38 -2.88 -3.11
CA GLY A 397 -14.15 -3.83 -2.29
C GLY A 397 -13.77 -3.82 -0.81
N THR A 398 -12.93 -2.86 -0.38
CA THR A 398 -12.42 -2.75 0.98
C THR A 398 -13.54 -2.37 1.95
N ARG A 399 -13.36 -2.74 3.23
CA ARG A 399 -14.31 -2.42 4.31
C ARG A 399 -14.19 -0.95 4.77
N HIS A 400 -13.61 -0.06 3.97
CA HIS A 400 -13.42 1.33 4.36
C HIS A 400 -14.76 2.09 4.31
N PHE A 401 -14.96 2.95 5.32
CA PHE A 401 -16.15 3.80 5.40
C PHE A 401 -16.14 4.89 4.33
N TYR A 402 -14.93 5.34 3.95
CA TYR A 402 -14.71 6.37 2.95
C TYR A 402 -14.38 5.77 1.58
N PRO A 403 -14.60 6.53 0.48
CA PRO A 403 -15.41 7.76 0.45
C PRO A 403 -16.85 7.51 0.92
N ALA A 404 -17.42 8.50 1.61
CA ALA A 404 -18.75 8.43 2.21
C ALA A 404 -19.70 9.39 1.52
N SER A 405 -20.90 8.93 1.14
CA SER A 405 -21.92 9.77 0.51
C SER A 405 -22.29 10.95 1.42
N TYR A 406 -22.48 12.13 0.82
CA TYR A 406 -22.81 13.36 1.51
C TYR A 406 -24.12 13.95 0.99
N LYS A 407 -25.07 14.15 1.90
CA LYS A 407 -26.42 14.69 1.64
C LYS A 407 -26.66 16.07 2.27
N GLY A 408 -25.59 16.77 2.69
CA GLY A 408 -25.70 18.14 3.23
C GLY A 408 -25.86 19.20 2.13
N PRO A 409 -25.61 20.49 2.43
CA PRO A 409 -25.80 21.57 1.48
C PRO A 409 -24.99 21.42 0.21
N ARG A 410 -25.57 21.92 -0.87
CA ARG A 410 -24.96 21.92 -2.21
C ARG A 410 -23.69 22.75 -2.28
N PHE A 411 -22.79 22.34 -3.16
CA PHE A 411 -21.62 23.11 -3.56
C PHE A 411 -21.88 23.75 -4.93
N ASN A 412 -20.93 24.54 -5.43
CA ASN A 412 -21.09 25.24 -6.71
C ASN A 412 -21.19 24.27 -7.91
N SER A 413 -20.62 23.07 -7.77
CA SER A 413 -20.74 22.00 -8.76
C SER A 413 -21.86 21.03 -8.37
N ASP A 414 -22.49 20.42 -9.36
CA ASP A 414 -23.56 19.45 -9.14
C ASP A 414 -23.06 18.19 -8.41
N GLY A 415 -23.98 17.60 -7.62
CA GLY A 415 -23.79 16.33 -6.95
C GLY A 415 -23.99 15.13 -7.91
N PRO A 416 -23.98 13.89 -7.38
CA PRO A 416 -23.89 13.54 -5.97
C PRO A 416 -22.50 13.80 -5.38
N TYR A 417 -22.46 14.02 -4.06
CA TYR A 417 -21.23 14.35 -3.33
C TYR A 417 -20.76 13.19 -2.46
N PHE A 418 -19.44 13.13 -2.30
CA PHE A 418 -18.75 12.21 -1.42
C PHE A 418 -17.74 12.97 -0.58
N THR A 419 -17.48 12.47 0.62
CA THR A 419 -16.49 13.02 1.53
C THR A 419 -15.35 12.04 1.72
N TYR A 420 -14.14 12.56 1.87
CA TYR A 420 -12.95 11.77 2.16
C TYR A 420 -12.01 12.54 3.10
N PRO A 421 -11.33 11.90 4.06
CA PRO A 421 -10.41 12.60 4.96
C PRO A 421 -9.22 13.25 4.23
N VAL A 422 -8.92 14.52 4.52
CA VAL A 422 -7.78 15.24 3.89
C VAL A 422 -6.42 14.79 4.46
N ASP A 423 -6.41 13.91 5.46
CA ASP A 423 -5.19 13.56 6.17
C ASP A 423 -4.18 12.87 5.22
N GLN A 424 -3.01 13.51 5.05
CA GLN A 424 -1.84 12.93 4.40
C GLN A 424 -1.40 11.64 5.11
N TYR A 425 -1.81 11.49 6.38
CA TYR A 425 -1.39 10.42 7.22
C TYR A 425 -2.42 9.31 7.45
N PHE A 426 -3.43 9.18 6.59
CA PHE A 426 -4.43 8.11 6.68
C PHE A 426 -3.79 6.72 6.89
N VAL A 427 -3.83 6.24 8.14
CA VAL A 427 -3.68 4.83 8.49
C VAL A 427 -5.11 4.35 8.64
N SER A 428 -5.49 3.34 7.86
CA SER A 428 -6.86 2.87 7.65
C SER A 428 -7.59 2.33 8.90
N THR A 429 -7.05 2.53 10.09
CA THR A 429 -7.66 2.11 11.34
C THR A 429 -8.79 3.08 11.71
N GLN A 430 -10.02 2.57 11.62
CA GLN A 430 -11.31 3.29 11.72
C GLN A 430 -11.49 4.23 12.94
N ARG A 431 -10.63 4.17 13.95
CA ARG A 431 -10.89 4.82 15.25
C ARG A 431 -10.62 6.32 15.27
N ASN A 432 -9.68 6.82 14.47
CA ASN A 432 -9.25 8.22 14.53
C ASN A 432 -9.21 8.87 13.15
N VAL A 433 -10.38 8.99 12.53
CA VAL A 433 -10.50 9.76 11.29
C VAL A 433 -10.33 11.24 11.63
N SER A 434 -9.50 11.95 10.86
CA SER A 434 -9.36 13.42 10.92
C SER A 434 -10.73 14.12 11.07
N PRO A 435 -10.87 15.31 11.66
CA PRO A 435 -12.15 16.03 11.59
C PRO A 435 -12.43 16.61 10.20
N ASP A 436 -11.39 16.79 9.38
CA ASP A 436 -11.44 17.52 8.11
C ASP A 436 -11.61 16.58 6.92
N ARG A 437 -12.48 16.95 5.97
CA ARG A 437 -12.86 16.17 4.80
C ARG A 437 -12.74 17.03 3.54
N VAL A 438 -12.21 16.46 2.46
CA VAL A 438 -12.45 16.96 1.11
C VAL A 438 -13.84 16.49 0.67
N VAL A 439 -14.55 17.33 -0.05
CA VAL A 439 -15.78 16.97 -0.74
C VAL A 439 -15.47 16.84 -2.22
N ILE A 440 -15.84 15.69 -2.79
CA ILE A 440 -15.74 15.43 -4.21
C ILE A 440 -17.11 15.15 -4.81
N ASN A 441 -17.31 15.48 -6.09
CA ASN A 441 -18.49 15.03 -6.82
C ASN A 441 -18.25 13.67 -7.49
N ALA A 442 -19.23 13.18 -8.25
CA ALA A 442 -19.13 11.94 -9.01
C ALA A 442 -18.05 11.96 -10.11
N ASN A 443 -17.63 13.14 -10.58
CA ASN A 443 -16.50 13.31 -11.51
C ASN A 443 -15.13 13.26 -10.81
N CYS A 444 -15.11 13.00 -9.50
CA CYS A 444 -13.91 13.05 -8.67
C CYS A 444 -13.26 14.45 -8.61
N GLU A 445 -14.04 15.49 -8.84
CA GLU A 445 -13.57 16.88 -8.77
C GLU A 445 -13.66 17.37 -7.33
N VAL A 446 -12.71 18.19 -6.89
CA VAL A 446 -12.78 18.84 -5.57
C VAL A 446 -13.83 19.94 -5.68
N VAL A 447 -14.92 19.81 -4.92
CA VAL A 447 -16.01 20.80 -4.91
C VAL A 447 -16.08 21.60 -3.61
N GLY A 448 -15.30 21.18 -2.60
CA GLY A 448 -15.19 21.89 -1.34
C GLY A 448 -14.47 21.11 -0.25
N ALA A 449 -14.54 21.62 0.97
CA ALA A 449 -14.07 20.94 2.16
C ALA A 449 -15.06 21.12 3.33
N LEU A 450 -15.08 20.14 4.22
CA LEU A 450 -15.87 20.14 5.45
C LEU A 450 -14.96 19.92 6.65
N THR A 451 -15.38 20.44 7.81
CA THR A 451 -14.74 20.11 9.08
C THR A 451 -15.78 19.75 10.13
N THR A 452 -15.39 18.92 11.08
CA THR A 452 -16.25 18.53 12.19
C THR A 452 -16.06 19.51 13.34
N VAL A 453 -17.13 20.23 13.71
CA VAL A 453 -17.15 21.09 14.90
C VAL A 453 -17.94 20.43 16.02
N LYS A 454 -17.48 20.61 17.26
CA LYS A 454 -18.21 20.19 18.47
C LYS A 454 -19.14 21.32 18.89
N THR A 455 -20.42 21.02 19.15
CA THR A 455 -21.35 22.00 19.69
C THR A 455 -21.17 22.11 21.21
N ALA A 456 -21.33 23.33 21.75
CA ALA A 456 -21.12 23.58 23.18
C ALA A 456 -22.14 22.85 24.08
N TYR A 457 -23.35 22.60 23.56
CA TYR A 457 -24.48 22.10 24.34
C TYR A 457 -24.41 20.60 24.65
N THR A 458 -23.73 19.79 23.84
CA THR A 458 -23.53 18.37 24.17
C THR A 458 -22.14 17.92 23.72
N ARG A 459 -21.35 17.33 24.63
CA ARG A 459 -19.99 16.83 24.34
C ARG A 459 -19.95 15.78 23.22
N PHE A 460 -21.09 15.24 22.82
CA PHE A 460 -21.22 14.13 21.88
C PHE A 460 -21.77 14.53 20.51
N GLN A 461 -22.44 15.68 20.36
CA GLN A 461 -22.91 16.10 19.04
C GLN A 461 -21.76 16.70 18.24
N LYS A 462 -21.47 16.00 17.14
CA LYS A 462 -20.54 16.43 16.10
C LYS A 462 -21.38 16.81 14.90
N ARG A 463 -21.13 18.00 14.35
CA ARG A 463 -21.73 18.40 13.07
C ARG A 463 -20.63 18.70 12.06
N LEU A 464 -20.90 18.35 10.81
CA LEU A 464 -20.08 18.78 9.69
C LEU A 464 -20.50 20.20 9.32
N VAL A 465 -19.53 21.06 9.05
CA VAL A 465 -19.74 22.42 8.56
C VAL A 465 -18.79 22.66 7.39
N LYS A 466 -19.19 23.51 6.46
CA LYS A 466 -18.32 23.91 5.35
C LYS A 466 -17.07 24.62 5.85
N CYS A 467 -15.93 24.32 5.25
CA CYS A 467 -14.72 25.10 5.45
C CYS A 467 -14.80 26.41 4.67
N HIS A 468 -14.07 27.43 5.12
CA HIS A 468 -14.01 28.72 4.44
C HIS A 468 -13.09 28.63 3.21
N ARG A 469 -13.63 28.90 2.03
CA ARG A 469 -12.88 28.96 0.76
C ARG A 469 -12.03 30.23 0.76
N LEU A 470 -10.71 30.10 0.64
CA LEU A 470 -9.78 31.22 0.83
C LEU A 470 -9.91 32.32 -0.23
N GLU A 471 -10.35 31.98 -1.44
CA GLU A 471 -10.62 32.95 -2.51
C GLU A 471 -11.85 33.83 -2.25
N ASN A 472 -12.73 33.46 -1.32
CA ASN A 472 -13.89 34.27 -0.98
C ASN A 472 -13.54 35.46 -0.06
N GLY A 473 -12.24 35.71 0.17
CA GLY A 473 -11.76 36.81 0.99
C GLY A 473 -11.58 36.45 2.48
N PRO A 474 -11.59 37.45 3.38
CA PRO A 474 -11.33 37.23 4.80
C PRO A 474 -12.40 36.36 5.46
N LEU A 475 -12.01 35.63 6.51
CA LEU A 475 -12.93 34.78 7.27
C LEU A 475 -13.97 35.64 8.00
N PRO A 476 -15.28 35.45 7.76
CA PRO A 476 -16.30 36.18 8.50
C PRO A 476 -16.24 35.91 10.00
N THR A 477 -16.50 36.94 10.81
CA THR A 477 -16.59 36.81 12.27
C THR A 477 -17.66 35.77 12.63
N GLY A 478 -17.29 34.77 13.44
CA GLY A 478 -18.21 33.73 13.89
C GLY A 478 -18.53 32.65 12.85
N PHE A 479 -17.77 32.53 11.75
CA PHE A 479 -18.03 31.54 10.68
C PHE A 479 -18.17 30.08 11.18
N PHE A 480 -17.37 29.68 12.17
CA PHE A 480 -17.46 28.34 12.81
C PHE A 480 -18.29 28.34 14.11
N GLY A 481 -19.00 29.42 14.40
CA GLY A 481 -19.83 29.60 15.59
C GLY A 481 -21.15 28.83 15.53
N ALA A 482 -22.09 29.13 16.43
CA ALA A 482 -23.36 28.41 16.56
C ALA A 482 -24.16 28.34 15.23
N ASN A 483 -24.07 29.38 14.41
CA ASN A 483 -24.82 29.53 13.16
C ASN A 483 -24.07 29.06 11.90
N ALA A 484 -22.96 28.33 12.06
CA ALA A 484 -22.22 27.79 10.92
C ALA A 484 -23.13 26.92 10.02
N VAL A 485 -23.09 27.17 8.72
CA VAL A 485 -23.89 26.44 7.72
C VAL A 485 -23.45 24.98 7.70
N THR A 486 -24.37 24.10 8.09
CA THR A 486 -24.21 22.64 8.12
C THR A 486 -24.51 22.03 6.78
#